data_AF-A0A2E7HAQ4-F1
#
_entry.id   AF-A0A2E7HAQ4-F1
#
_cell.length_a   1.000
_cell.length_b   1.000
_cell.length_c   1.000
_cell.angle_alpha   90.00
_cell.angle_beta   90.00
_cell.angle_gamma   90.00
#
_symmetry.space_group_name_H-M   'P 1'
#
loop_
_entity.id
_entity.type
_entity.pdbx_description
1 polymer ?
#
loop_
_entity_poly.entity_id
_entity_poly.type
_entity_poly.pdbx_seq_one_letter_code
_entity_poly.pdbx_strand_id
1 'polypeptide(L)'
;MKLNDFFKQIKVVFFEKPFVFSGRAPIKEYWSSWVFSQLTTLSLLILSLRIKPLVIFLIIYILLIIVPSLSVTVRRLHDVNKSALWLIVPGPFVLMAYMAVFLLSLISPSNQTPSQFDIFQIILILTYIFGIFAAALWYCFPIFIFLTQLGDEGDNRFGPKPNK
;
A
#
# COMPACT_ATOMS: atom_id res chain seq x y z
N MET A 1 22.62 9.79 1.77
CA MET A 1 22.45 9.12 3.08
C MET A 1 23.58 8.12 3.23
N LYS A 2 24.25 8.04 4.38
CA LYS A 2 25.31 7.03 4.56
C LYS A 2 24.67 5.65 4.70
N LEU A 3 25.39 4.60 4.30
CA LEU A 3 24.88 3.23 4.38
C LEU A 3 24.49 2.83 5.82
N ASN A 4 25.28 3.28 6.81
CA ASN A 4 24.98 3.02 8.22
C ASN A 4 23.67 3.67 8.67
N ASP A 5 23.34 4.85 8.14
CA ASP A 5 22.07 5.51 8.43
C ASP A 5 20.89 4.72 7.86
N PHE A 6 21.06 4.13 6.65
CA PHE A 6 20.03 3.29 6.02
C PHE A 6 19.63 2.11 6.91
N PHE A 7 20.61 1.33 7.35
CA PHE A 7 20.35 0.17 8.21
C PHE A 7 19.83 0.57 9.60
N LYS A 8 20.28 1.70 10.13
CA LYS A 8 19.74 2.25 11.38
C LYS A 8 18.25 2.51 11.27
N GLN A 9 17.79 3.16 10.20
CA GLN A 9 16.38 3.46 9.99
C GLN A 9 15.52 2.18 9.83
N ILE A 10 16.03 1.18 9.10
CA ILE A 10 15.36 -0.13 8.98
C ILE A 10 15.19 -0.76 10.36
N LYS A 11 16.24 -0.76 11.19
CA LYS A 11 16.17 -1.32 12.54
C LYS A 11 15.07 -0.66 13.38
N VAL A 12 14.97 0.66 13.31
CA VAL A 12 13.92 1.43 14.02
C VAL A 12 12.53 0.93 13.63
N VAL A 13 12.26 0.75 12.33
CA VAL A 13 10.92 0.35 11.85
C VAL A 13 10.56 -1.08 12.23
N PHE A 14 11.47 -2.03 12.01
CA PHE A 14 11.15 -3.45 12.18
C PHE A 14 11.33 -3.98 13.60
N PHE A 15 12.23 -3.40 14.40
CA PHE A 15 12.58 -3.93 15.71
C PHE A 15 12.22 -3.00 16.87
N GLU A 16 12.29 -1.68 16.69
CA GLU A 16 12.05 -0.72 17.79
C GLU A 16 10.61 -0.21 17.82
N LYS A 17 10.05 0.09 16.64
CA LYS A 17 8.71 0.67 16.47
C LYS A 17 7.76 -0.12 15.53
N PRO A 18 7.75 -1.47 15.54
CA PRO A 18 6.91 -2.23 14.62
C PRO A 18 5.40 -2.05 14.88
N PHE A 19 4.99 -1.84 16.14
CA PHE A 19 3.58 -1.71 16.55
C PHE A 19 3.23 -0.29 17.06
N VAL A 20 4.08 0.70 16.79
CA VAL A 20 3.89 2.07 17.30
C VAL A 20 3.22 2.95 16.25
N PHE A 21 1.91 3.16 16.40
CA PHE A 21 1.09 3.97 15.48
C PHE A 21 1.02 5.46 15.86
N SER A 22 1.58 5.86 17.00
CA SER A 22 1.61 7.25 17.46
C SER A 22 2.96 7.90 17.18
N GLY A 23 2.98 9.24 17.15
CA GLY A 23 4.18 10.01 16.85
C GLY A 23 4.43 10.19 15.35
N ARG A 24 5.65 10.63 15.03
CA ARG A 24 6.08 11.06 13.69
C ARG A 24 7.24 10.22 13.18
N ALA A 25 7.29 9.99 11.87
CA ALA A 25 8.38 9.31 11.20
C ALA A 25 8.98 10.22 10.10
N PRO A 26 10.29 10.50 10.12
CA PRO A 26 10.94 11.30 9.08
C PRO A 26 10.96 10.55 7.74
N ILE A 27 11.11 11.30 6.65
CA ILE A 27 11.16 10.77 5.28
C ILE A 27 12.18 9.63 5.12
N LYS A 28 13.34 9.73 5.76
CA LYS A 28 14.41 8.70 5.69
C LYS A 28 13.97 7.38 6.34
N GLU A 29 13.26 7.44 7.46
CA GLU A 29 12.74 6.27 8.15
C GLU A 29 11.81 5.50 7.21
N TYR A 30 10.80 6.19 6.68
CA TYR A 30 9.82 5.61 5.75
C TYR A 30 10.44 5.02 4.47
N TRP A 31 11.25 5.79 3.74
CA TRP A 31 11.76 5.34 2.44
C TRP A 31 12.81 4.23 2.56
N SER A 32 13.61 4.23 3.62
CA SER A 32 14.57 3.15 3.85
C SER A 32 13.87 1.81 4.11
N SER A 33 12.84 1.79 4.96
CA SER A 33 12.08 0.58 5.25
C SER A 33 11.23 0.13 4.06
N TRP A 34 10.68 1.07 3.30
CA TRP A 34 9.93 0.77 2.08
C TRP A 34 10.83 0.11 1.04
N VAL A 35 11.96 0.73 0.68
CA VAL A 35 12.91 0.18 -0.30
C VAL A 35 13.43 -1.19 0.14
N PHE A 36 13.82 -1.33 1.41
CA PHE A 36 14.25 -2.62 1.97
C PHE A 36 13.17 -3.70 1.80
N SER A 37 11.92 -3.39 2.16
CA SER A 37 10.81 -4.32 2.02
C SER A 37 10.56 -4.74 0.58
N GLN A 38 10.61 -3.78 -0.35
CA GLN A 38 10.40 -4.07 -1.78
C GLN A 38 11.52 -4.94 -2.35
N LEU A 39 12.78 -4.65 -2.02
CA LEU A 39 13.91 -5.45 -2.48
C LEU A 39 13.86 -6.87 -1.93
N THR A 40 13.59 -7.05 -0.64
CA THR A 40 13.47 -8.38 -0.03
C THR A 40 12.28 -9.16 -0.62
N THR A 41 11.13 -8.51 -0.80
CA THR A 41 9.96 -9.14 -1.44
C THR A 41 10.28 -9.59 -2.86
N LEU A 42 10.94 -8.74 -3.65
CA LEU A 42 11.32 -9.05 -5.03
C LEU A 42 12.32 -10.21 -5.10
N SER A 43 13.33 -10.21 -4.22
CA SER A 43 14.30 -11.31 -4.12
C SER A 43 13.61 -12.64 -3.77
N LEU A 44 12.71 -12.65 -2.78
CA LEU A 44 11.97 -13.85 -2.39
C LEU A 44 11.04 -14.33 -3.52
N LEU A 45 10.37 -13.40 -4.21
CA LEU A 45 9.51 -13.72 -5.34
C LEU A 45 10.30 -14.42 -6.44
N ILE A 46 11.43 -13.86 -6.89
CA ILE A 46 12.27 -14.44 -7.96
C ILE A 46 12.79 -15.82 -7.56
N LEU A 47 13.27 -15.96 -6.32
CA LEU A 47 13.79 -17.24 -5.83
C LEU A 47 12.68 -18.30 -5.69
N SER A 48 11.47 -17.89 -5.30
CA SER A 48 10.32 -18.79 -5.17
C SER A 48 9.89 -19.44 -6.49
N LEU A 49 10.16 -18.79 -7.62
CA LEU A 49 9.93 -19.36 -8.96
C LEU A 49 10.84 -20.56 -9.27
N ARG A 50 11.95 -20.71 -8.54
CA ARG A 50 12.90 -21.83 -8.71
C ARG A 50 12.82 -22.84 -7.57
N ILE A 51 12.50 -22.38 -6.36
CA ILE A 51 12.54 -23.19 -5.13
C ILE A 51 11.15 -23.15 -4.48
N LYS A 52 10.33 -24.18 -4.74
CA LYS A 52 8.91 -24.23 -4.30
C LYS A 52 8.70 -23.95 -2.80
N PRO A 53 9.51 -24.47 -1.86
CA PRO A 53 9.35 -24.16 -0.44
C PRO A 53 9.45 -22.65 -0.09
N LEU A 54 10.16 -21.85 -0.91
CA LEU A 54 10.30 -20.41 -0.65
C LEU A 54 9.00 -19.62 -0.84
N VAL A 55 7.97 -20.21 -1.47
CA VAL A 55 6.64 -19.59 -1.52
C VAL A 55 6.07 -19.41 -0.11
N ILE A 56 6.27 -20.38 0.78
CA ILE A 56 5.82 -20.28 2.19
C ILE A 56 6.57 -19.15 2.91
N PHE A 57 7.89 -19.05 2.70
CA PHE A 57 8.70 -17.98 3.27
C PHE A 57 8.28 -16.59 2.77
N LEU A 58 7.96 -16.46 1.47
CA LEU A 58 7.42 -15.23 0.91
C LEU A 58 6.12 -14.82 1.59
N ILE A 59 5.19 -15.77 1.78
CA ILE A 59 3.90 -15.51 2.45
C ILE A 59 4.13 -15.06 3.90
N ILE A 60 4.96 -15.78 4.66
CA ILE A 60 5.28 -15.42 6.05
C ILE A 60 5.93 -14.04 6.11
N TYR A 61 6.89 -13.76 5.21
CA TYR A 61 7.54 -12.46 5.14
C TYR A 61 6.55 -11.33 4.89
N ILE A 62 5.65 -11.48 3.91
CA ILE A 62 4.61 -10.50 3.61
C ILE A 62 3.76 -10.23 4.87
N LEU A 63 3.32 -11.29 5.56
CA LEU A 63 2.53 -11.14 6.79
C LEU A 63 3.27 -10.38 7.89
N LEU A 64 4.57 -10.67 8.08
CA LEU A 64 5.40 -10.00 9.08
C LEU A 64 5.62 -8.52 8.78
N ILE A 65 5.74 -8.12 7.51
CA ILE A 65 6.02 -6.73 7.15
C ILE A 65 4.78 -5.83 7.09
N ILE A 66 3.57 -6.40 7.02
CA ILE A 66 2.32 -5.60 6.92
C ILE A 66 2.21 -4.62 8.09
N VAL A 67 2.36 -5.11 9.32
CA VAL A 67 2.19 -4.29 10.53
C VAL A 67 3.24 -3.19 10.64
N PRO A 68 4.56 -3.46 10.56
CA PRO A 68 5.58 -2.41 10.62
C PRO A 68 5.47 -1.42 9.44
N SER A 69 5.10 -1.88 8.25
CA SER A 69 4.88 -1.01 7.08
C SER A 69 3.70 -0.06 7.33
N LEU A 70 2.61 -0.56 7.92
CA LEU A 70 1.46 0.26 8.28
C LEU A 70 1.81 1.26 9.40
N SER A 71 2.51 0.80 10.44
CA SER A 71 3.00 1.63 11.55
C SER A 71 3.81 2.83 11.05
N VAL A 72 4.82 2.62 10.21
CA VAL A 72 5.65 3.71 9.67
C VAL A 72 4.86 4.60 8.71
N THR A 73 3.93 4.06 7.93
CA THR A 73 3.07 4.86 7.02
C THR A 73 2.15 5.80 7.82
N VAL A 74 1.55 5.31 8.90
CA VAL A 74 0.70 6.12 9.79
C VAL A 74 1.52 7.26 10.42
N ARG A 75 2.68 6.94 11.01
CA ARG A 75 3.57 7.96 11.59
C ARG A 75 4.10 8.94 10.55
N ARG A 76 4.21 8.53 9.28
CA ARG A 76 4.61 9.42 8.19
C ARG A 76 3.49 10.38 7.79
N LEU A 77 2.25 9.92 7.73
CA LEU A 77 1.10 10.81 7.53
C LEU A 77 0.97 11.82 8.67
N HIS A 78 1.24 11.39 9.91
CA HIS A 78 1.30 12.28 11.06
C HIS A 78 2.40 13.33 10.94
N ASP A 79 3.53 13.01 10.30
CA ASP A 79 4.65 13.94 10.09
C ASP A 79 4.28 15.11 9.18
N VAL A 80 3.37 14.91 8.23
CA VAL A 80 2.79 15.96 7.35
C VAL A 80 1.42 16.44 7.85
N ASN A 81 1.12 16.21 9.13
CA ASN A 81 -0.11 16.65 9.81
C ASN A 81 -1.40 16.19 9.11
N LYS A 82 -1.37 14.98 8.53
CA LYS A 82 -2.53 14.27 7.99
C LYS A 82 -2.96 13.14 8.93
N SER A 83 -4.24 12.82 8.91
CA SER A 83 -4.79 11.72 9.72
C SER A 83 -4.45 10.36 9.10
N ALA A 84 -4.26 9.33 9.93
CA ALA A 84 -4.14 7.94 9.47
C ALA A 84 -5.37 7.48 8.64
N LEU A 85 -6.53 8.11 8.84
CA LEU A 85 -7.75 7.81 8.11
C LEU A 85 -7.61 7.94 6.60
N TRP A 86 -6.65 8.73 6.11
CA TRP A 86 -6.33 8.81 4.68
C TRP A 86 -6.00 7.43 4.07
N LEU A 87 -5.53 6.45 4.86
CA LEU A 87 -5.28 5.09 4.39
C LEU A 87 -6.56 4.24 4.21
N ILE A 88 -7.67 4.62 4.87
CA ILE A 88 -8.93 3.85 4.90
C ILE A 88 -9.97 4.44 3.94
N VAL A 89 -9.77 5.67 3.47
CA VAL A 89 -10.58 6.31 2.43
C VAL A 89 -10.83 5.46 1.16
N PRO A 90 -9.94 4.58 0.66
CA PRO A 90 -10.22 3.86 -0.58
C PRO A 90 -11.15 2.66 -0.36
N GLY A 91 -11.33 2.19 0.87
CA GLY A 91 -12.09 0.98 1.20
C GLY A 91 -13.49 0.97 0.56
N PRO A 92 -14.31 2.02 0.73
CA PRO A 92 -15.62 2.13 0.10
C PRO A 92 -15.59 2.12 -1.44
N PHE A 93 -14.59 2.73 -2.07
CA PHE A 93 -14.48 2.77 -3.54
C PHE A 93 -14.12 1.41 -4.12
N VAL A 94 -13.19 0.69 -3.47
CA VAL A 94 -12.83 -0.68 -3.85
C VAL A 94 -14.03 -1.60 -3.66
N LEU A 95 -14.74 -1.49 -2.53
CA LEU A 95 -15.94 -2.28 -2.25
C LEU A 95 -17.05 -2.00 -3.28
N MET A 96 -17.29 -0.74 -3.61
CA MET A 96 -18.26 -0.34 -4.62
C MET A 96 -17.92 -0.91 -5.99
N ALA A 97 -16.63 -0.91 -6.37
CA ALA A 97 -16.19 -1.54 -7.60
C ALA A 97 -16.48 -3.05 -7.59
N TYR A 98 -16.06 -3.78 -6.56
CA TYR A 98 -16.34 -5.21 -6.42
C TYR A 98 -17.84 -5.52 -6.46
N MET A 99 -18.66 -4.69 -5.81
CA MET A 99 -20.12 -4.84 -5.83
C MET A 99 -20.72 -4.59 -7.22
N ALA A 100 -20.19 -3.63 -7.97
CA ALA A 100 -20.64 -3.40 -9.35
C ALA A 100 -20.38 -4.63 -10.25
N VAL A 101 -19.21 -5.28 -10.14
CA VAL A 101 -18.91 -6.52 -10.89
C VAL A 101 -19.82 -7.67 -10.47
N PHE A 102 -20.04 -7.82 -9.17
CA PHE A 102 -20.91 -8.85 -8.65
C PHE A 102 -22.36 -8.66 -9.14
N LEU A 103 -22.87 -7.42 -9.18
CA LEU A 103 -24.21 -7.15 -9.71
C LEU A 103 -24.29 -7.38 -11.23
N LEU A 104 -23.24 -7.03 -11.97
CA LEU A 104 -23.17 -7.28 -13.41
C LEU A 104 -23.20 -8.79 -13.73
N SER A 105 -22.56 -9.64 -12.93
CA SER A 105 -22.58 -11.09 -13.15
C SER A 105 -23.96 -11.71 -12.90
N LEU A 106 -24.81 -11.07 -12.09
CA LEU A 106 -26.20 -11.50 -11.86
C LEU A 106 -27.16 -11.14 -13.00
N ILE A 107 -26.82 -10.11 -13.79
CA ILE A 107 -27.65 -9.61 -14.90
C ILE A 107 -27.28 -10.31 -16.22
N SER A 108 -26.11 -10.97 -16.28
CA SER A 108 -25.71 -11.77 -17.45
C SER A 108 -26.74 -12.87 -17.74
N PRO A 109 -27.37 -12.88 -18.94
CA PRO A 109 -28.35 -13.89 -19.29
C PRO A 109 -27.71 -15.28 -19.27
N SER A 110 -28.33 -16.23 -18.58
CA SER A 110 -27.89 -17.63 -18.42
C SER A 110 -27.76 -18.44 -19.73
N ASN A 111 -28.02 -17.82 -20.87
CA ASN A 111 -28.23 -18.50 -22.16
C ASN A 111 -27.19 -18.12 -23.23
N GLN A 112 -26.09 -17.47 -22.86
CA GLN A 112 -24.96 -17.29 -23.77
C GLN A 112 -24.08 -18.54 -23.75
N THR A 113 -23.88 -19.16 -24.90
CA THR A 113 -22.88 -20.20 -25.09
C THR A 113 -21.51 -19.69 -24.60
N PRO A 114 -20.66 -20.53 -23.98
CA PRO A 114 -19.44 -20.10 -23.26
C PRO A 114 -18.37 -19.38 -24.11
N SER A 115 -18.59 -19.17 -25.40
CA SER A 115 -17.55 -18.87 -26.38
C SER A 115 -17.60 -17.46 -26.98
N GLN A 116 -18.61 -16.62 -26.73
CA GLN A 116 -18.65 -15.25 -27.29
C GLN A 116 -19.17 -14.22 -26.27
N PHE A 117 -18.27 -13.36 -25.78
CA PHE A 117 -18.64 -12.13 -25.08
C PHE A 117 -19.31 -11.18 -26.07
N ASP A 118 -20.49 -10.67 -25.73
CA ASP A 118 -21.16 -9.63 -26.52
C ASP A 118 -20.37 -8.31 -26.45
N ILE A 119 -20.40 -7.52 -27.52
CA ILE A 119 -19.73 -6.21 -27.62
C ILE A 119 -20.15 -5.31 -26.43
N PHE A 120 -21.41 -5.38 -26.02
CA PHE A 120 -21.93 -4.64 -24.87
C PHE A 120 -21.24 -5.05 -23.56
N GLN A 121 -21.01 -6.35 -23.32
CA GLN A 121 -20.31 -6.85 -22.13
C GLN A 121 -18.84 -6.42 -22.12
N ILE A 122 -18.18 -6.44 -23.29
CA ILE A 122 -16.79 -5.99 -23.43
C ILE A 122 -16.67 -4.50 -23.06
N ILE A 123 -17.57 -3.65 -23.57
CA ILE A 123 -17.59 -2.21 -23.26
C ILE A 123 -17.79 -1.96 -21.76
N LEU A 124 -18.69 -2.71 -21.12
CA LEU A 124 -18.93 -2.59 -19.67
C LEU A 124 -17.69 -2.98 -18.86
N ILE A 125 -17.05 -4.11 -19.20
CA ILE A 125 -15.83 -4.57 -18.52
C ILE A 125 -14.70 -3.53 -18.68
N LEU A 126 -14.49 -2.99 -19.88
CA LEU A 126 -13.47 -1.97 -20.13
C LEU A 126 -13.75 -0.68 -19.36
N THR A 127 -15.00 -0.21 -19.36
CA THR A 127 -15.41 0.98 -18.60
C THR A 127 -15.19 0.80 -17.11
N TYR A 128 -15.49 -0.41 -16.59
CA TYR A 128 -15.27 -0.76 -15.20
C TYR A 128 -13.78 -0.81 -14.82
N ILE A 129 -12.95 -1.48 -15.62
CA ILE A 129 -11.49 -1.53 -15.40
C ILE A 129 -10.90 -0.12 -15.42
N PHE A 130 -11.30 0.70 -16.38
CA PHE A 130 -10.89 2.10 -16.46
C PHE A 130 -11.33 2.89 -15.22
N GLY A 131 -12.56 2.69 -14.75
CA GLY A 131 -13.08 3.30 -13.53
C GLY A 131 -12.27 2.93 -12.28
N ILE A 132 -11.95 1.65 -12.09
CA ILE A 132 -11.07 1.21 -10.99
C ILE A 132 -9.71 1.88 -11.10
N PHE A 133 -9.12 1.85 -12.29
CA PHE A 133 -7.78 2.40 -12.50
C PHE A 133 -7.75 3.91 -12.21
N ALA A 134 -8.74 4.65 -12.68
CA ALA A 134 -8.89 6.08 -12.41
C ALA A 134 -9.08 6.35 -10.91
N ALA A 135 -9.93 5.57 -10.21
CA ALA A 135 -10.12 5.69 -8.77
C ALA A 135 -8.84 5.36 -7.99
N ALA A 136 -8.11 4.32 -8.41
CA ALA A 136 -6.83 3.94 -7.83
C ALA A 136 -5.79 5.05 -8.00
N LEU A 137 -5.68 5.66 -9.19
CA LEU A 137 -4.79 6.79 -9.43
C LEU A 137 -5.18 8.01 -8.58
N TRP A 138 -6.47 8.36 -8.56
CA TRP A 138 -7.00 9.47 -7.78
C TRP A 138 -6.67 9.35 -6.28
N TYR A 139 -6.60 8.12 -5.77
CA TYR A 139 -6.26 7.83 -4.39
C TYR A 139 -4.75 7.72 -4.12
N CYS A 140 -4.03 6.96 -4.96
CA CYS A 140 -2.60 6.73 -4.79
C CYS A 140 -1.80 8.04 -4.93
N PHE A 141 -2.25 8.94 -5.80
CA PHE A 141 -1.57 10.21 -6.06
C PHE A 141 -1.44 11.11 -4.81
N PRO A 142 -2.51 11.49 -4.09
CA PRO A 142 -2.39 12.33 -2.90
C PRO A 142 -1.62 11.66 -1.77
N ILE A 143 -1.77 10.35 -1.57
CA ILE A 143 -0.99 9.63 -0.55
C ILE A 143 0.48 9.61 -0.90
N PHE A 144 0.82 9.32 -2.14
CA PHE A 144 2.20 9.37 -2.60
C PHE A 144 2.82 10.76 -2.39
N ILE A 145 2.06 11.82 -2.67
CA ILE A 145 2.47 13.19 -2.37
C ILE A 145 2.72 13.36 -0.86
N PHE A 146 1.79 12.95 0.00
CA PHE A 146 1.96 13.07 1.45
C PHE A 146 3.18 12.29 1.97
N LEU A 147 3.49 11.14 1.39
CA LEU A 147 4.64 10.32 1.79
C LEU A 147 5.99 10.87 1.31
N THR A 148 5.99 11.72 0.28
CA THR A 148 7.19 12.39 -0.28
C THR A 148 7.41 13.80 0.27
N GLN A 149 6.37 14.48 0.78
CA GLN A 149 6.44 15.84 1.32
C GLN A 149 7.32 15.97 2.57
N LEU A 150 8.16 17.00 2.68
CA LEU A 150 8.88 17.25 3.94
C LEU A 150 7.89 17.40 5.10
N GLY A 151 8.23 16.80 6.26
CA GLY A 151 7.42 16.92 7.46
C GLY A 151 7.39 18.35 8.01
N ASP A 152 6.39 18.65 8.82
CA ASP A 152 6.20 19.98 9.42
C ASP A 152 7.44 20.44 10.20
N GLU A 153 7.82 21.71 10.05
CA GLU A 153 9.07 22.23 10.59
C GLU A 153 9.09 22.39 12.12
N GLY A 154 7.92 22.45 12.75
CA GLY A 154 7.74 22.55 14.20
C GLY A 154 6.94 21.38 14.78
N ASP A 155 6.48 21.55 16.02
CA ASP A 155 5.61 20.59 16.68
C ASP A 155 4.22 20.62 16.02
N ASN A 156 3.63 19.44 15.87
CA ASN A 156 2.28 19.32 15.33
C ASN A 156 1.39 18.52 16.29
N ARG A 157 0.11 18.34 15.94
CA ARG A 157 -0.87 17.65 16.79
C ARG A 157 -0.51 16.20 17.15
N PHE A 158 0.47 15.60 16.46
CA PHE A 158 0.92 14.23 16.68
C PHE A 158 2.26 14.14 17.42
N GLY A 159 2.87 15.27 17.78
CA GLY A 159 4.05 15.34 18.62
C GLY A 159 5.17 16.19 18.05
N PRO A 160 6.31 16.21 18.77
CA PRO A 160 7.43 17.06 18.42
C PRO A 160 8.14 16.58 17.15
N LYS A 161 8.89 17.50 16.53
CA LYS A 161 9.67 17.19 15.32
C LYS A 161 10.62 15.99 15.57
N PRO A 162 10.61 14.96 14.71
CA PRO A 162 11.53 13.85 14.86
C PRO A 162 12.98 14.29 14.63
N ASN A 163 13.90 13.79 15.45
CA ASN A 163 15.33 14.04 15.33
C ASN A 163 15.87 13.46 14.00
N LYS A 164 16.68 14.25 13.27
CA LYS A 164 17.15 13.99 11.89
C LYS A 164 18.21 12.89 11.74
#